data_AF-A0A7S3IIE1-F1
#
_entry.id   AF-A0A7S3IIE1-F1
#
_cell.length_a   1.000
_cell.length_b   1.000
_cell.length_c   1.000
_cell.angle_alpha   90.00
_cell.angle_beta   90.00
_cell.angle_gamma   90.00
#
_symmetry.space_group_name_H-M   'P 1'
#
loop_
_entity.id
_entity.type
_entity.pdbx_description
1 polymer ?
#
loop_
_entity_poly.entity_id
_entity_poly.type
_entity_poly.pdbx_seq_one_letter_code
_entity_poly.pdbx_strand_id
1 'polypeptide(L)'
;MLLEENSDDCWHLYNLLNRGDYVFGTCQRKIAKETLTGLTKNEKKKISVLLRVEKFDYDADVDVLRVSGVNARENKYIPLGAHQALDVLAPMKVTLIKKQFDSIHLKKLHEATSDAQNGNVLAIVMEEGIAHVFIVSKSTSKLKAKVEKHIPKKKRFGDKQEKLKAKFHEQIESALETHFNTKDNGENLLKSIKAVIIGSPGHYGEKFLDHMKETAEKKKSPLFKDLVSKTILAHCTSGFKHSLNEIMANKEVMERIQDLACYSESQ
;
A
#
# COMPACT_ATOMS: atom_id res chain seq x y z
N MET A 1 7.92 3.79 17.37
CA MET A 1 6.84 3.62 16.39
C MET A 1 6.87 2.16 15.94
N LEU A 2 5.74 1.47 16.06
CA LEU A 2 5.53 0.20 15.39
C LEU A 2 4.93 0.57 14.04
N LEU A 3 5.55 0.14 12.94
CA LEU A 3 5.01 0.34 11.61
C LEU A 3 4.15 -0.87 11.28
N GLU A 4 2.89 -0.62 10.99
CA GLU A 4 1.91 -1.67 10.67
C GLU A 4 1.77 -1.86 9.16
N GLU A 5 1.42 -3.07 8.73
CA GLU A 5 1.22 -3.34 7.31
C GLU A 5 0.03 -2.55 6.76
N ASN A 6 0.19 -1.99 5.56
CA ASN A 6 -0.83 -1.16 4.88
C ASN A 6 -1.18 0.16 5.61
N SER A 7 -0.40 0.55 6.63
CA SER A 7 -0.44 1.89 7.21
C SER A 7 0.35 2.89 6.36
N ASP A 8 0.10 4.18 6.55
CA ASP A 8 0.91 5.26 5.96
C ASP A 8 2.11 5.65 6.85
N ASP A 9 2.49 4.78 7.81
CA ASP A 9 3.51 5.08 8.81
C ASP A 9 4.88 5.37 8.20
N CYS A 10 5.27 4.67 7.12
CA CYS A 10 6.52 4.95 6.41
C CYS A 10 6.55 6.39 5.86
N TRP A 11 5.43 6.84 5.30
CA TRP A 11 5.27 8.20 4.77
C TRP A 11 5.27 9.25 5.87
N HIS A 12 4.55 9.00 6.97
CA HIS A 12 4.56 9.90 8.13
C HIS A 12 5.95 9.97 8.77
N LEU A 13 6.66 8.86 8.88
CA LEU A 13 8.04 8.82 9.38
C LEU A 13 9.00 9.58 8.46
N TYR A 14 8.85 9.45 7.13
CA TYR A 14 9.60 10.25 6.15
C TYR A 14 9.41 11.76 6.40
N ASN A 15 8.16 12.19 6.61
CA ASN A 15 7.83 13.60 6.86
C ASN A 15 8.29 14.11 8.23
N LEU A 16 8.55 13.21 9.19
CA LEU A 16 9.07 13.56 10.50
C LEU A 16 10.60 13.59 10.53
N LEU A 17 11.30 12.92 9.63
CA LEU A 17 12.76 12.82 9.64
C LEU A 17 13.45 14.12 9.20
N ASN A 18 14.53 14.49 9.91
CA ASN A 18 15.45 15.53 9.49
C ASN A 18 16.89 15.00 9.47
N ARG A 19 17.76 15.66 8.69
CA ARG A 19 19.21 15.39 8.74
C ARG A 19 19.74 15.72 10.14
N GLY A 20 20.61 14.84 10.66
CA GLY A 20 21.17 14.96 12.00
C GLY A 20 20.36 14.27 13.10
N ASP A 21 19.12 13.84 12.83
CA ASP A 21 18.36 13.01 13.76
C ASP A 21 19.00 11.64 13.93
N TYR A 22 18.58 10.90 14.95
CA TYR A 22 19.02 9.52 15.16
C TYR A 22 17.86 8.54 14.96
N VAL A 23 18.11 7.48 14.20
CA VAL A 23 17.13 6.42 13.94
C VAL A 23 17.69 5.10 14.43
N PHE A 24 16.93 4.44 15.29
CA PHE A 24 17.22 3.10 15.76
C PHE A 24 16.28 2.09 15.11
N GLY A 25 16.85 1.04 14.53
CA GLY A 25 16.10 -0.02 13.88
C GLY A 25 16.97 -1.25 13.60
N THR A 26 16.36 -2.29 13.05
CA THR A 26 17.06 -3.50 12.65
C THR A 26 17.29 -3.56 11.15
N CYS A 27 18.52 -3.76 10.70
CA CYS A 27 18.82 -4.01 9.28
C CYS A 27 19.46 -5.40 9.09
N GLN A 28 19.43 -5.89 7.85
CA GLN A 28 20.19 -7.08 7.47
C GLN A 28 21.51 -6.66 6.84
N ARG A 29 22.63 -7.18 7.34
CA ARG A 29 23.97 -6.94 6.79
C ARG A 29 24.64 -8.25 6.43
N LYS A 30 25.29 -8.27 5.26
CA LYS A 30 26.21 -9.35 4.89
C LYS A 30 27.52 -9.13 5.65
N ILE A 31 27.93 -10.13 6.40
CA ILE A 31 29.18 -10.13 7.15
C ILE A 31 30.07 -11.21 6.54
N ALA A 32 31.24 -10.80 6.08
CA ALA A 32 32.30 -11.70 5.71
C ALA A 32 32.94 -12.25 6.99
N LYS A 33 32.94 -13.57 7.14
CA LYS A 33 33.73 -14.26 8.15
C LYS A 33 34.85 -15.01 7.46
N GLU A 34 36.09 -14.73 7.86
CA GLU A 34 37.23 -15.54 7.48
C GLU A 34 37.24 -16.81 8.33
N THR A 35 37.24 -17.97 7.68
CA THR A 35 37.48 -19.25 8.36
C THR A 35 38.98 -19.51 8.47
N LEU A 36 39.40 -20.32 9.44
CA LEU A 36 40.80 -20.69 9.69
C LEU A 36 41.52 -21.29 8.47
N THR A 37 40.77 -21.72 7.45
CA THR A 37 41.24 -22.25 6.18
C THR A 37 41.40 -21.20 5.07
N GLY A 38 41.23 -19.90 5.37
CA GLY A 38 41.35 -18.80 4.40
C GLY A 38 40.13 -18.60 3.48
N LEU A 39 39.09 -19.43 3.60
CA LEU A 39 37.84 -19.25 2.86
C LEU A 39 36.98 -18.16 3.53
N THR A 40 36.51 -17.20 2.74
CA THR A 40 35.57 -16.16 3.18
C THR A 40 34.14 -16.65 3.02
N LYS A 41 33.44 -16.89 4.13
CA LYS A 41 32.02 -17.23 4.12
C LYS A 41 31.18 -15.98 4.42
N ASN A 42 30.27 -15.65 3.50
CA ASN A 42 29.35 -14.54 3.67
C ASN A 42 28.08 -15.01 4.39
N GLU A 43 27.80 -14.44 5.56
CA GLU A 43 26.60 -14.72 6.34
C GLU A 43 25.74 -13.45 6.43
N LYS A 44 24.43 -13.55 6.13
CA LYS A 44 23.49 -12.45 6.37
C LYS A 44 23.06 -12.49 7.83
N LYS A 45 23.27 -11.40 8.58
CA LYS A 45 22.77 -11.27 9.96
C LYS A 45 21.86 -10.06 10.11
N LYS A 46 20.81 -10.24 10.91
CA LYS A 46 19.97 -9.16 11.41
C LYS A 46 20.69 -8.48 12.57
N ILE A 47 20.86 -7.17 12.48
CA ILE A 47 21.61 -6.36 13.45
C ILE A 47 20.81 -5.11 13.80
N SER A 48 20.88 -4.69 15.06
CA SER A 48 20.30 -3.42 15.49
C SER A 48 21.32 -2.31 15.33
N VAL A 49 20.92 -1.21 14.69
CA VAL A 49 21.78 -0.07 14.37
C VAL A 49 21.14 1.22 14.86
N LEU A 50 21.99 2.13 15.36
CA LEU A 50 21.61 3.50 15.65
C LEU A 50 22.32 4.39 14.64
N LEU A 51 21.59 4.97 13.70
CA LEU A 51 22.17 5.77 12.63
C LEU A 51 21.90 7.25 12.89
N ARG A 52 22.94 8.10 12.79
CA ARG A 52 22.76 9.54 12.63
C ARG A 52 22.46 9.82 11.15
N VAL A 53 21.27 10.35 10.88
CA VAL A 53 20.71 10.51 9.53
C VAL A 53 21.50 11.54 8.73
N GLU A 54 21.93 11.15 7.52
CA GLU A 54 22.59 12.05 6.56
C GLU A 54 21.72 12.26 5.32
N LYS A 55 21.08 11.19 4.83
CA LYS A 55 20.16 11.23 3.70
C LYS A 55 19.02 10.25 3.96
N PHE A 56 17.82 10.59 3.50
CA PHE A 56 16.68 9.67 3.51
C PHE A 56 15.85 9.89 2.26
N ASP A 57 15.19 8.82 1.80
CA ASP A 57 14.37 8.79 0.60
C ASP A 57 13.20 7.83 0.80
N TYR A 58 12.06 8.10 0.18
CA TYR A 58 10.87 7.27 0.27
C TYR A 58 10.43 6.83 -1.12
N ASP A 59 10.37 5.51 -1.30
CA ASP A 59 9.85 4.89 -2.52
C ASP A 59 8.37 4.56 -2.34
N ALA A 60 7.50 5.30 -3.03
CA ALA A 60 6.05 5.15 -2.94
C ALA A 60 5.52 3.89 -3.64
N ASP A 61 6.26 3.32 -4.60
CA ASP A 61 5.81 2.13 -5.32
C ASP A 61 6.02 0.85 -4.48
N VAL A 62 7.08 0.83 -3.66
CA VAL A 62 7.41 -0.32 -2.78
C VAL A 62 7.06 -0.04 -1.29
N ASP A 63 6.70 1.19 -0.96
CA ASP A 63 6.39 1.65 0.41
C ASP A 63 7.58 1.49 1.39
N VAL A 64 8.78 1.80 0.91
CA VAL A 64 10.04 1.66 1.66
C VAL A 64 10.67 3.02 1.91
N LEU A 65 10.98 3.29 3.18
CA LEU A 65 11.76 4.45 3.60
C LEU A 65 13.23 4.04 3.79
N ARG A 66 14.11 4.53 2.92
CA ARG A 66 15.56 4.26 2.99
C ARG A 66 16.26 5.39 3.74
N VAL A 67 16.82 5.08 4.90
CA VAL A 67 17.57 6.03 5.74
C VAL A 67 19.06 5.70 5.69
N SER A 68 19.87 6.60 5.15
CA SER A 68 21.33 6.49 5.10
C SER A 68 21.99 7.42 6.10
N GLY A 69 23.00 6.91 6.80
CA GLY A 69 23.71 7.69 7.80
C GLY A 69 24.93 6.98 8.36
N VAL A 70 25.48 7.55 9.41
CA VAL A 70 26.66 7.00 10.12
C VAL A 70 26.24 6.29 11.39
N ASN A 71 26.90 5.18 11.68
CA ASN A 71 26.63 4.42 12.90
C ASN A 71 27.09 5.20 14.14
N ALA A 72 26.15 5.52 15.02
CA ALA A 72 26.36 6.31 16.23
C ALA A 72 26.55 5.46 17.49
N ARG A 73 26.42 4.13 17.39
CA ARG A 73 26.60 3.21 18.51
C ARG A 73 27.53 2.06 18.11
N GLU A 74 28.52 1.77 18.94
CA GLU A 74 29.41 0.64 18.69
C GLU A 74 28.62 -0.67 18.58
N ASN A 75 28.94 -1.47 17.55
CA ASN A 75 28.32 -2.74 17.28
C ASN A 75 29.40 -3.75 16.87
N LYS A 76 29.24 -5.01 17.29
CA LYS A 76 30.14 -6.12 16.95
C LYS A 76 30.38 -6.27 15.44
N TYR A 77 29.44 -5.82 14.62
CA TYR A 77 29.46 -6.00 13.16
C TYR A 77 29.59 -4.70 12.36
N ILE A 78 29.43 -3.54 13.01
CA ILE A 78 29.54 -2.24 12.36
C ILE A 78 30.38 -1.34 13.26
N PRO A 79 31.56 -0.90 12.79
CA PRO A 79 32.39 0.02 13.56
C PRO A 79 31.69 1.37 13.73
N LEU A 80 32.09 2.09 14.77
CA LEU A 80 31.58 3.44 15.02
C LEU A 80 31.94 4.36 13.84
N GLY A 81 31.00 5.20 13.42
CA GLY A 81 31.21 6.16 12.32
C GLY A 81 31.10 5.56 10.90
N ALA A 82 30.97 4.24 10.74
CA ALA A 82 30.79 3.65 9.41
C ALA A 82 29.41 4.01 8.81
N HIS A 83 29.41 4.28 7.50
CA HIS A 83 28.17 4.50 6.76
C HIS A 83 27.36 3.21 6.63
N GLN A 84 26.05 3.34 6.84
CA GLN A 84 25.09 2.26 6.74
C GLN A 84 23.75 2.83 6.27
N ALA A 85 23.00 2.03 5.52
CA ALA A 85 21.61 2.29 5.19
C ALA A 85 20.67 1.36 5.99
N LEU A 86 19.53 1.90 6.39
CA LEU A 86 18.42 1.22 7.03
C LEU A 86 17.21 1.35 6.11
N ASP A 87 16.77 0.23 5.54
CA ASP A 87 15.51 0.16 4.81
C ASP A 87 14.41 -0.12 5.84
N VAL A 88 13.53 0.85 6.02
CA VAL A 88 12.36 0.79 6.89
C VAL A 88 11.16 0.38 6.04
N LEU A 89 10.60 -0.78 6.36
CA LEU A 89 9.44 -1.38 5.70
C LEU A 89 8.56 -2.04 6.77
N ALA A 90 7.24 -1.84 6.69
CA ALA A 90 6.30 -2.53 7.56
C ALA A 90 6.27 -4.06 7.29
N PRO A 91 6.09 -4.93 8.30
CA PRO A 91 5.98 -4.62 9.72
C PRO A 91 7.36 -4.49 10.37
N MET A 92 7.63 -3.36 11.02
CA MET A 92 8.93 -3.11 11.66
C MET A 92 8.80 -2.12 12.82
N LYS A 93 9.59 -2.33 13.87
CA LYS A 93 9.72 -1.35 14.96
C LYS A 93 10.91 -0.43 14.69
N VAL A 94 10.64 0.88 14.67
CA VAL A 94 11.65 1.92 14.52
C VAL A 94 11.50 2.95 15.64
N THR A 95 12.63 3.46 16.12
CA THR A 95 12.67 4.54 17.12
C THR A 95 13.37 5.74 16.52
N LEU A 96 12.64 6.84 16.38
CA LEU A 96 13.18 8.14 16.00
C LEU A 96 13.54 8.92 17.27
N ILE A 97 14.76 9.42 17.31
CA ILE A 97 15.31 10.21 18.41
C ILE A 97 15.69 11.57 17.84
N LYS A 98 15.03 12.60 18.35
CA LYS A 98 15.27 14.01 18.01
C LYS A 98 15.79 14.74 19.23
N LYS A 99 16.61 15.77 18.99
CA LYS A 99 17.04 16.69 20.07
C LYS A 99 15.85 17.47 20.65
N GLN A 100 14.93 17.89 19.78
CA GLN A 100 13.74 18.63 20.16
C GLN A 100 12.61 18.32 19.16
N PHE A 101 11.39 18.17 19.68
CA PHE A 101 10.17 18.14 18.88
C PHE A 101 9.56 19.54 18.89
N ASP A 102 9.49 20.18 17.73
CA ASP A 102 8.79 21.46 17.57
C ASP A 102 7.28 21.25 17.37
N SER A 103 6.53 22.36 17.30
CA SER A 103 5.09 22.36 17.07
C SER A 103 4.69 21.77 15.71
N ILE A 104 5.57 21.81 14.70
CA ILE A 104 5.30 21.25 13.37
C ILE A 104 5.36 19.73 13.44
N HIS A 105 6.34 19.16 14.15
CA HIS A 105 6.42 17.71 14.38
C HIS A 105 5.20 17.20 15.15
N LEU A 106 4.72 17.95 16.15
CA LEU A 106 3.50 17.59 16.89
C LEU A 106 2.26 17.60 15.99
N LYS A 107 2.12 18.61 15.12
CA LYS A 107 1.03 18.65 14.13
C LYS A 107 1.08 17.44 13.19
N LYS A 108 2.26 17.13 12.64
CA LYS A 108 2.46 15.96 11.76
C LYS A 108 2.13 14.63 12.46
N LEU A 109 2.47 14.48 13.73
CA LEU A 109 2.12 13.29 14.53
C LEU A 109 0.61 13.19 14.77
N HIS A 110 -0.05 14.32 15.03
CA HIS A 110 -1.50 14.36 15.16
C HIS A 110 -2.20 14.02 13.85
N GLU A 111 -1.71 14.55 12.72
CA GLU A 111 -2.20 14.22 11.38
C GLU A 111 -2.05 12.72 11.11
N ALA A 112 -0.89 12.12 11.39
CA ALA A 112 -0.67 10.68 11.22
C ALA A 112 -1.63 9.82 12.06
N THR A 113 -1.93 10.26 13.29
CA THR A 113 -2.86 9.55 14.18
C THR A 113 -4.31 9.67 13.68
N SER A 114 -4.70 10.83 13.15
CA SER A 114 -6.02 11.02 12.55
C SER A 114 -6.19 10.24 11.25
N ASP A 115 -5.14 10.15 10.43
CA ASP A 115 -5.18 9.42 9.17
C ASP A 115 -5.38 7.92 9.38
N ALA A 116 -4.80 7.35 10.45
CA ALA A 116 -5.07 5.98 10.87
C ALA A 116 -6.55 5.73 11.23
N GLN A 117 -7.28 6.75 11.70
CA GLN A 117 -8.71 6.66 12.04
C GLN A 117 -9.63 6.90 10.83
N ASN A 118 -9.17 7.64 9.84
CA ASN A 118 -9.98 8.06 8.70
C ASN A 118 -10.30 6.93 7.70
N GLY A 119 -9.72 5.74 7.88
CA GLY A 119 -9.95 4.58 7.03
C GLY A 119 -9.42 4.78 5.60
N ASN A 120 -9.42 3.69 4.84
CA ASN A 120 -8.87 3.63 3.49
C ASN A 120 -10.00 3.52 2.46
N VAL A 121 -9.73 3.97 1.25
CA VAL A 121 -10.61 3.82 0.08
C VAL A 121 -9.94 2.87 -0.90
N LEU A 122 -10.67 1.86 -1.35
CA LEU A 122 -10.20 0.96 -2.40
C LEU A 122 -10.59 1.54 -3.76
N ALA A 123 -9.64 1.80 -4.65
CA ALA A 123 -9.92 2.29 -5.99
C ALA A 123 -9.45 1.29 -7.04
N ILE A 124 -10.36 0.84 -7.89
CA ILE A 124 -10.10 -0.08 -8.99
C ILE A 124 -10.27 0.69 -10.29
N VAL A 125 -9.17 0.94 -10.98
CA VAL A 125 -9.17 1.57 -12.30
C VAL A 125 -9.00 0.48 -13.35
N MET A 126 -9.90 0.39 -14.31
CA MET A 126 -9.91 -0.70 -15.28
C MET A 126 -10.26 -0.26 -16.69
N GLU A 127 -9.68 -0.99 -17.65
CA GLU A 127 -9.97 -0.93 -19.07
C GLU A 127 -9.95 -2.38 -19.62
N GLU A 128 -10.38 -2.59 -20.86
CA GLU A 128 -10.32 -3.90 -21.50
C GLU A 128 -8.88 -4.45 -21.52
N GLY A 129 -8.60 -5.40 -20.62
CA GLY A 129 -7.34 -6.12 -20.54
C GLY A 129 -6.32 -5.55 -19.56
N ILE A 130 -6.61 -4.45 -18.87
CA ILE A 130 -5.72 -3.90 -17.84
C ILE A 130 -6.56 -3.41 -16.65
N ALA A 131 -6.19 -3.80 -15.44
CA ALA A 131 -6.79 -3.30 -14.21
C ALA A 131 -5.70 -3.00 -13.18
N HIS A 132 -5.85 -1.87 -12.48
CA HIS A 132 -5.00 -1.45 -11.39
C HIS A 132 -5.86 -1.30 -10.13
N VAL A 133 -5.43 -1.96 -9.06
CA VAL A 133 -6.08 -1.92 -7.75
C VAL A 133 -5.23 -1.07 -6.82
N PHE A 134 -5.77 0.04 -6.34
CA PHE A 134 -5.13 0.98 -5.44
C PHE A 134 -5.80 0.96 -4.07
N ILE A 135 -5.00 1.09 -3.03
CA ILE A 135 -5.48 1.54 -1.72
C ILE A 135 -5.11 3.01 -1.60
N VAL A 136 -6.13 3.84 -1.37
CA VAL A 136 -5.97 5.28 -1.22
C VAL A 136 -6.32 5.66 0.20
N SER A 137 -5.30 6.09 0.91
CA SER A 137 -5.38 6.75 2.19
C SER A 137 -5.48 8.26 1.96
N LYS A 138 -5.72 9.04 3.02
CA LYS A 138 -5.72 10.51 2.90
C LYS A 138 -4.35 11.07 2.47
N SER A 139 -3.28 10.41 2.88
CA SER A 139 -1.90 10.88 2.66
C SER A 139 -1.24 10.24 1.43
N THR A 140 -1.57 8.99 1.10
CA THR A 140 -0.90 8.26 0.00
C THR A 140 -1.84 7.39 -0.83
N SER A 141 -1.45 7.12 -2.07
CA SER A 141 -2.10 6.15 -2.96
C SER A 141 -1.14 5.03 -3.33
N LYS A 142 -1.40 3.81 -2.90
CA LYS A 142 -0.51 2.64 -3.07
C LYS A 142 -1.12 1.64 -4.05
N LEU A 143 -0.36 1.21 -5.05
CA LEU A 143 -0.78 0.15 -5.97
C LEU A 143 -0.61 -1.22 -5.29
N LYS A 144 -1.69 -1.99 -5.17
CA LYS A 144 -1.67 -3.33 -4.57
C LYS A 144 -1.58 -4.44 -5.60
N ALA A 145 -2.33 -4.31 -6.68
CA ALA A 145 -2.33 -5.30 -7.74
C ALA A 145 -2.42 -4.65 -9.11
N LYS A 146 -1.71 -5.25 -10.07
CA LYS A 146 -1.80 -4.94 -11.49
C LYS A 146 -2.15 -6.22 -12.23
N VAL A 147 -3.30 -6.23 -12.91
CA VAL A 147 -3.77 -7.37 -13.68
C VAL A 147 -3.76 -6.97 -15.14
N GLU A 148 -2.94 -7.65 -15.95
CA GLU A 148 -2.85 -7.42 -17.39
C GLU A 148 -3.16 -8.71 -18.16
N LYS A 149 -4.01 -8.59 -19.17
CA LYS A 149 -4.41 -9.69 -20.04
C LYS A 149 -4.65 -9.16 -21.45
N HIS A 150 -4.02 -9.80 -22.43
CA HIS A 150 -4.20 -9.42 -23.82
C HIS A 150 -5.59 -9.85 -24.33
N ILE A 151 -6.48 -8.88 -24.57
CA ILE A 151 -7.81 -9.11 -25.15
C ILE A 151 -7.82 -8.65 -26.61
N PRO A 152 -8.01 -9.57 -27.59
CA PRO A 152 -8.01 -9.21 -28.99
C PRO A 152 -9.26 -8.38 -29.37
N LYS A 153 -9.06 -7.25 -30.06
CA LYS A 153 -10.11 -6.29 -30.45
C LYS A 153 -10.99 -6.73 -31.65
N LYS A 154 -10.69 -7.84 -32.32
CA LYS A 154 -11.37 -8.24 -33.58
C LYS A 154 -12.65 -9.06 -33.30
N LYS A 155 -13.80 -8.56 -33.77
CA LYS A 155 -15.15 -9.17 -33.71
C LYS A 155 -15.28 -10.59 -34.29
N ARG A 156 -14.28 -11.11 -35.01
CA ARG A 156 -14.32 -12.47 -35.62
C ARG A 156 -14.28 -13.62 -34.59
N PHE A 157 -14.13 -13.32 -33.31
CA PHE A 157 -14.00 -14.31 -32.23
C PHE A 157 -14.87 -13.96 -31.00
N GLY A 158 -16.13 -13.56 -31.20
CA GLY A 158 -17.05 -13.11 -30.13
C GLY A 158 -17.05 -14.00 -28.88
N ASP A 159 -17.31 -15.30 -29.04
CA ASP A 159 -17.37 -16.25 -27.91
C ASP A 159 -16.02 -16.42 -27.18
N LYS A 160 -14.90 -16.31 -27.89
CA LYS A 160 -13.57 -16.39 -27.25
C LYS A 160 -13.26 -15.09 -26.50
N GLN A 161 -13.73 -13.95 -27.00
CA GLN A 161 -13.52 -12.66 -26.36
C GLN A 161 -14.28 -12.57 -25.03
N GLU A 162 -15.53 -13.04 -25.00
CA GLU A 162 -16.34 -13.05 -23.78
C GLU A 162 -15.74 -13.97 -22.70
N LYS A 163 -15.28 -15.17 -23.07
CA LYS A 163 -14.55 -16.07 -22.17
C LYS A 163 -13.26 -15.45 -21.63
N LEU A 164 -12.53 -14.68 -22.44
CA LEU A 164 -11.33 -13.98 -22.00
C LEU A 164 -11.64 -12.84 -21.02
N LYS A 165 -12.74 -12.12 -21.23
CA LYS A 165 -13.25 -11.07 -20.33
C LYS A 165 -13.69 -11.65 -18.99
N ALA A 166 -14.46 -12.74 -19.00
CA ALA A 166 -14.86 -13.45 -17.77
C ALA A 166 -13.62 -13.89 -16.97
N LYS A 167 -12.64 -14.53 -17.63
CA LYS A 167 -11.37 -14.91 -16.98
C LYS A 167 -10.55 -13.71 -16.51
N PHE A 168 -10.75 -12.52 -17.06
CA PHE A 168 -10.07 -11.31 -16.59
C PHE A 168 -10.74 -10.78 -15.32
N HIS A 169 -12.08 -10.78 -15.26
CA HIS A 169 -12.83 -10.45 -14.04
C HIS A 169 -12.50 -11.41 -12.89
N GLU A 170 -12.45 -12.72 -13.15
CA GLU A 170 -12.04 -13.73 -12.16
C GLU A 170 -10.63 -13.47 -11.60
N GLN A 171 -9.70 -12.99 -12.43
CA GLN A 171 -8.34 -12.65 -11.98
C GLN A 171 -8.32 -11.41 -11.08
N ILE A 172 -9.17 -10.42 -11.35
CA ILE A 172 -9.32 -9.24 -10.49
C ILE A 172 -9.94 -9.66 -9.16
N GLU A 173 -11.00 -10.46 -9.17
CA GLU A 173 -11.64 -10.98 -7.95
C GLU A 173 -10.65 -11.82 -7.11
N SER A 174 -9.85 -12.66 -7.75
CA SER A 174 -8.81 -13.44 -7.07
C SER A 174 -7.70 -12.55 -6.48
N ALA A 175 -7.32 -11.48 -7.17
CA ALA A 175 -6.40 -10.48 -6.62
C ALA A 175 -7.01 -9.76 -5.41
N LEU A 176 -8.30 -9.40 -5.47
CA LEU A 176 -9.02 -8.81 -4.34
C LEU A 176 -9.10 -9.77 -3.16
N GLU A 177 -9.42 -11.05 -3.38
CA GLU A 177 -9.40 -12.06 -2.31
C GLU A 177 -8.00 -12.18 -1.70
N THR A 178 -6.95 -12.24 -2.52
CA THR A 178 -5.57 -12.40 -2.01
C THR A 178 -5.09 -11.20 -1.19
N HIS A 179 -5.56 -9.99 -1.52
CA HIS A 179 -5.14 -8.78 -0.81
C HIS A 179 -6.07 -8.40 0.35
N PHE A 180 -7.35 -8.80 0.33
CA PHE A 180 -8.36 -8.36 1.30
C PHE A 180 -8.99 -9.49 2.14
N ASN A 181 -8.85 -10.76 1.75
CA ASN A 181 -9.37 -11.92 2.50
C ASN A 181 -8.35 -12.53 3.48
N THR A 182 -7.09 -12.09 3.44
CA THR A 182 -6.01 -12.70 4.21
C THR A 182 -6.24 -12.46 5.71
N LYS A 183 -6.66 -13.51 6.41
CA LYS A 183 -6.85 -13.58 7.87
C LYS A 183 -5.55 -13.60 8.67
N ASP A 184 -4.45 -13.13 8.10
CA ASP A 184 -3.16 -13.16 8.79
C ASP A 184 -2.90 -11.80 9.44
N ASN A 185 -3.04 -11.81 10.77
CA ASN A 185 -2.53 -10.82 11.73
C ASN A 185 -3.47 -9.69 12.20
N GLY A 186 -4.72 -10.04 12.54
CA GLY A 186 -5.39 -9.45 13.71
C GLY A 186 -6.16 -8.14 13.49
N GLU A 187 -6.00 -7.43 12.37
CA GLU A 187 -6.86 -6.31 12.02
C GLU A 187 -7.50 -6.49 10.64
N ASN A 188 -8.81 -6.28 10.58
CA ASN A 188 -9.57 -6.44 9.36
C ASN A 188 -9.24 -5.27 8.42
N LEU A 189 -8.41 -5.51 7.39
CA LEU A 189 -8.28 -4.56 6.27
C LEU A 189 -9.65 -4.23 5.66
N LEU A 190 -10.62 -5.16 5.76
CA LEU A 190 -12.01 -4.91 5.39
C LEU A 190 -12.74 -3.89 6.28
N LYS A 191 -12.39 -3.81 7.57
CA LYS A 191 -12.99 -2.82 8.50
C LYS A 191 -12.43 -1.43 8.26
N SER A 192 -11.18 -1.31 7.83
CA SER A 192 -10.61 0.00 7.51
C SER A 192 -11.10 0.54 6.16
N ILE A 193 -11.63 -0.31 5.26
CA ILE A 193 -12.16 0.16 3.97
C ILE A 193 -13.55 0.77 4.14
N LYS A 194 -13.63 2.09 3.93
CA LYS A 194 -14.88 2.87 4.00
C LYS A 194 -15.67 2.85 2.70
N ALA A 195 -14.97 2.92 1.56
CA ALA A 195 -15.58 2.95 0.24
C ALA A 195 -14.74 2.17 -0.79
N VAL A 196 -15.42 1.65 -1.82
CA VAL A 196 -14.81 1.04 -2.99
C VAL A 196 -15.20 1.86 -4.21
N ILE A 197 -14.24 2.25 -5.05
CA ILE A 197 -14.48 2.99 -6.28
C ILE A 197 -14.11 2.11 -7.45
N ILE A 198 -15.00 2.00 -8.44
CA ILE A 198 -14.70 1.33 -9.71
C ILE A 198 -14.72 2.39 -10.81
N GLY A 199 -13.54 2.70 -11.33
CA GLY A 199 -13.30 3.61 -12.44
C GLY A 199 -13.12 2.86 -13.74
N SER A 200 -13.90 3.20 -14.77
CA SER A 200 -13.68 2.66 -16.12
C SER A 200 -14.12 3.62 -17.23
N PRO A 201 -13.57 3.49 -18.44
CA PRO A 201 -14.14 4.14 -19.61
C PRO A 201 -15.43 3.43 -20.05
N GLY A 202 -16.51 4.20 -20.18
CA GLY A 202 -17.83 3.68 -20.56
C GLY A 202 -18.44 2.74 -19.51
N HIS A 203 -19.22 1.76 -19.97
CA HIS A 203 -20.01 0.85 -19.11
C HIS A 203 -19.25 -0.40 -18.66
N TYR A 204 -17.92 -0.40 -18.70
CA TYR A 204 -17.13 -1.60 -18.36
C TYR A 204 -17.17 -1.92 -16.86
N GLY A 205 -17.09 -0.89 -16.01
CA GLY A 205 -17.17 -0.99 -14.56
C GLY A 205 -18.53 -1.48 -14.06
N GLU A 206 -19.63 -1.08 -14.72
CA GLU A 206 -20.98 -1.60 -14.42
C GLU A 206 -21.05 -3.12 -14.63
N LYS A 207 -20.54 -3.61 -15.77
CA LYS A 207 -20.49 -5.04 -16.06
C LYS A 207 -19.62 -5.81 -15.06
N PHE A 208 -18.52 -5.21 -14.62
CA PHE A 208 -17.69 -5.82 -13.59
C PHE A 208 -18.39 -5.84 -12.22
N LEU A 209 -19.13 -4.79 -11.86
CA LEU A 209 -19.93 -4.74 -10.64
C LEU A 209 -21.02 -5.83 -10.64
N ASP A 210 -21.69 -6.05 -11.78
CA ASP A 210 -22.69 -7.12 -11.88
C ASP A 210 -22.06 -8.51 -11.81
N HIS A 211 -20.89 -8.72 -12.43
CA HIS A 211 -20.12 -9.95 -12.27
C HIS A 211 -19.72 -10.17 -10.80
N MET A 212 -19.31 -9.12 -10.09
CA MET A 212 -18.94 -9.18 -8.68
C MET A 212 -20.15 -9.53 -7.79
N LYS A 213 -21.35 -9.02 -8.10
CA LYS A 213 -22.61 -9.41 -7.42
C LYS A 213 -22.91 -10.90 -7.63
N GLU A 214 -22.85 -11.39 -8.86
CA GLU A 214 -23.06 -12.81 -9.16
C GLU A 214 -22.05 -13.69 -8.42
N THR A 215 -20.77 -13.29 -8.40
CA THR A 215 -19.74 -14.04 -7.68
C THR A 215 -19.97 -14.01 -6.17
N ALA A 216 -20.43 -12.88 -5.62
CA ALA A 216 -20.79 -12.77 -4.20
C ALA A 216 -21.91 -13.75 -3.82
N GLU A 217 -22.93 -13.91 -4.67
CA GLU A 217 -24.02 -14.86 -4.48
C GLU A 217 -23.54 -16.31 -4.62
N LYS A 218 -22.73 -16.61 -5.66
CA LYS A 218 -22.20 -17.96 -5.93
C LYS A 218 -21.27 -18.45 -4.82
N LYS A 219 -20.33 -17.60 -4.36
CA LYS A 219 -19.33 -17.95 -3.34
C LYS A 219 -19.83 -17.76 -1.90
N LYS A 220 -20.97 -17.08 -1.68
CA LYS A 220 -21.48 -16.67 -0.35
C LYS A 220 -20.42 -15.99 0.53
N SER A 221 -19.48 -15.27 -0.10
CA SER A 221 -18.39 -14.63 0.64
C SER A 221 -18.91 -13.33 1.27
N PRO A 222 -18.79 -13.16 2.60
CA PRO A 222 -19.21 -11.91 3.26
C PRO A 222 -18.39 -10.71 2.78
N LEU A 223 -17.16 -10.95 2.30
CA LEU A 223 -16.25 -9.94 1.79
C LEU A 223 -16.82 -9.20 0.57
N PHE A 224 -17.22 -9.94 -0.47
CA PHE A 224 -17.75 -9.31 -1.68
C PHE A 224 -19.10 -8.64 -1.43
N LYS A 225 -19.92 -9.16 -0.52
CA LYS A 225 -21.18 -8.52 -0.16
C LYS A 225 -20.96 -7.13 0.46
N ASP A 226 -19.98 -7.01 1.35
CA ASP A 226 -19.58 -5.73 1.95
C ASP A 226 -18.96 -4.78 0.91
N LEU A 227 -18.05 -5.28 0.07
CA LEU A 227 -17.44 -4.48 -1.01
C LEU A 227 -18.50 -3.94 -1.99
N VAL A 228 -19.45 -4.77 -2.41
CA VAL A 228 -20.54 -4.37 -3.31
C VAL A 228 -21.39 -3.27 -2.66
N SER A 229 -21.73 -3.38 -1.38
CA SER A 229 -22.52 -2.35 -0.69
C SER A 229 -21.82 -1.00 -0.56
N LYS A 230 -20.49 -1.01 -0.53
CA LYS A 230 -19.62 0.18 -0.44
C LYS A 230 -19.13 0.67 -1.80
N THR A 231 -19.60 0.07 -2.89
CA THR A 231 -19.10 0.37 -4.24
C THR A 231 -19.76 1.62 -4.83
N ILE A 232 -18.92 2.54 -5.31
CA ILE A 232 -19.27 3.71 -6.11
C ILE A 232 -18.69 3.53 -7.51
N LEU A 233 -19.53 3.72 -8.52
CA LEU A 233 -19.09 3.77 -9.91
C LEU A 233 -18.59 5.18 -10.25
N ALA A 234 -17.43 5.26 -10.90
CA ALA A 234 -16.84 6.50 -11.39
C ALA A 234 -16.49 6.39 -12.87
N HIS A 235 -16.64 7.49 -13.59
CA HIS A 235 -16.16 7.59 -14.96
C HIS A 235 -14.67 7.93 -14.97
N CYS A 236 -13.89 7.29 -15.83
CA CYS A 236 -12.51 7.71 -16.09
C CYS A 236 -12.12 7.51 -17.57
N THR A 237 -11.13 8.27 -18.02
CA THR A 237 -10.69 8.26 -19.42
C THR A 237 -9.90 7.02 -19.82
N SER A 238 -9.16 6.39 -18.91
CA SER A 238 -8.35 5.18 -19.19
C SER A 238 -8.22 4.23 -18.01
N GLY A 239 -7.69 3.03 -18.24
CA GLY A 239 -7.43 2.01 -17.22
C GLY A 239 -6.13 2.16 -16.40
N PHE A 240 -5.40 3.28 -16.54
CA PHE A 240 -4.02 3.42 -16.03
C PHE A 240 -3.91 4.30 -14.76
N LYS A 241 -2.72 4.31 -14.14
CA LYS A 241 -2.43 5.03 -12.87
C LYS A 241 -2.86 6.50 -12.85
N HIS A 242 -2.78 7.22 -13.98
CA HIS A 242 -3.14 8.64 -14.04
C HIS A 242 -4.65 8.89 -13.88
N SER A 243 -5.50 7.93 -14.26
CA SER A 243 -6.96 8.04 -14.14
C SER A 243 -7.43 8.06 -12.69
N LEU A 244 -6.61 7.59 -11.75
CA LEU A 244 -6.93 7.70 -10.33
C LEU A 244 -7.06 9.17 -9.91
N ASN A 245 -6.21 10.05 -10.43
CA ASN A 245 -6.28 11.48 -10.13
C ASN A 245 -7.55 12.12 -10.72
N GLU A 246 -8.02 11.64 -11.87
CA GLU A 246 -9.27 12.10 -12.49
C GLU A 246 -10.47 11.74 -11.61
N ILE A 247 -10.51 10.51 -11.10
CA ILE A 247 -11.58 10.03 -10.22
C ILE A 247 -11.61 10.82 -8.91
N MET A 248 -10.44 11.04 -8.31
CA MET A 248 -10.35 11.78 -7.04
C MET A 248 -10.62 13.28 -7.19
N ALA A 249 -10.47 13.85 -8.39
CA ALA A 249 -10.81 15.25 -8.66
C ALA A 249 -12.33 15.47 -8.78
N ASN A 250 -13.12 14.41 -8.97
CA ASN A 250 -14.57 14.52 -9.12
C ASN A 250 -15.25 14.75 -7.76
N LYS A 251 -15.87 15.92 -7.58
CA LYS A 251 -16.55 16.32 -6.34
C LYS A 251 -17.68 15.37 -5.95
N GLU A 252 -18.44 14.85 -6.92
CA GLU A 252 -19.55 13.94 -6.64
C GLU A 252 -19.08 12.61 -6.03
N VAL A 253 -17.93 12.11 -6.50
CA VAL A 253 -17.32 10.90 -5.95
C VAL A 253 -16.82 11.16 -4.53
N MET A 254 -16.22 12.32 -4.29
CA MET A 254 -15.72 12.71 -2.96
C MET A 254 -16.85 12.90 -1.94
N GLU A 255 -17.97 13.51 -2.33
CA GLU A 255 -19.16 13.66 -1.48
C GLU A 255 -19.73 12.28 -1.09
N ARG A 256 -19.87 11.36 -2.06
CA ARG A 256 -20.34 9.99 -1.78
C ARG A 256 -19.40 9.20 -0.88
N ILE A 257 -18.08 9.41 -0.99
CA ILE A 257 -17.11 8.79 -0.07
C ILE A 257 -17.31 9.31 1.35
N GLN A 258 -17.54 10.62 1.52
CA GLN A 258 -17.81 11.22 2.83
C GLN A 258 -19.10 10.66 3.44
N ASP A 259 -20.17 10.55 2.65
CA ASP A 259 -21.44 9.98 3.12
C ASP A 259 -21.28 8.53 3.58
N LEU A 260 -20.57 7.70 2.81
CA LEU A 260 -20.29 6.31 3.19
C LEU A 260 -19.37 6.21 4.41
N ALA A 261 -18.40 7.13 4.54
CA ALA A 261 -17.53 7.21 5.70
C ALA A 261 -18.33 7.53 6.97
N CYS A 262 -19.21 8.54 6.93
CA CYS A 262 -20.09 8.89 8.05
C CYS A 262 -21.07 7.77 8.40
N TYR A 263 -21.60 7.06 7.39
CA TYR A 263 -22.49 5.92 7.61
C TYR A 263 -21.77 4.77 8.33
N SER A 264 -20.51 4.50 7.98
CA SER A 264 -19.71 3.46 8.63
C SER A 264 -19.32 3.77 10.08
N GLU A 265 -19.27 5.05 10.47
CA GLU A 265 -18.96 5.49 11.84
C GLU A 265 -20.19 5.52 12.77
N SER A 266 -21.39 5.49 12.19
CA SER A 266 -22.67 5.57 12.93
C SER A 266 -23.26 4.19 13.29
N GLN A 267 -22.62 3.10 12.88
CA GLN A 267 -23.01 1.70 13.16
C GLN A 267 -22.05 1.04 14.15
#